data_AF-A0AAR2JS66-F1
#
_entry.id   AF-A0AAR2JS66-F1
#
_cell.length_a   1.000
_cell.length_b   1.000
_cell.length_c   1.000
_cell.angle_alpha   90.00
_cell.angle_beta   90.00
_cell.angle_gamma   90.00
#
_symmetry.space_group_name_H-M   'P 1'
#
loop_
_entity.id
_entity.type
_entity.pdbx_description
1 polymer ?
#
loop_
_entity_poly.entity_id
_entity_poly.type
_entity_poly.pdbx_seq_one_letter_code
_entity_poly.pdbx_strand_id
1 'polypeptide(L)'
;MAACALLLQALACLLLAAGVRAEVQADFSPECRLFMYMGTPPRGLEDHGLKKICQRYNGKPRYVTLYDVVDHIPVYSAYTFKRSDGSKKVDVPWMYEPQLSTETGSGEMQPFPPDSLHKSFEDAQAVLEDYSNTVDFERGHLNPDEHQSHPDDKASTYTLTNVVPQIREFNIGLWKQHEHTIRRRLNNYCRGTAYVVTGVTTSGHMIRRYNIDRLAVPTVLWSAYCCVDYDHNAPFEERSKFPAFASRALNAKKGSEVYEISVQELENFLKQNTFVDKKFQIFYEDCVPNNAIMTP
;
A
#
# COMPACT_ATOMS: atom_id res chain seq x y z
N MET A 1 -51.55 -27.76 -11.71
CA MET A 1 -50.74 -27.43 -10.51
C MET A 1 -49.28 -27.88 -10.59
N ALA A 2 -48.91 -28.88 -11.41
CA ALA A 2 -47.51 -29.36 -11.52
C ALA A 2 -46.54 -28.39 -12.25
N ALA A 3 -47.03 -27.58 -13.19
CA ALA A 3 -46.17 -26.67 -13.97
C ALA A 3 -45.66 -25.45 -13.17
N CYS A 4 -46.39 -25.03 -12.11
CA CYS A 4 -46.01 -23.87 -11.30
C CYS A 4 -44.88 -24.21 -10.30
N ALA A 5 -44.82 -25.46 -9.84
CA ALA A 5 -43.78 -25.93 -8.92
C ALA A 5 -42.39 -26.03 -9.57
N LEU A 6 -42.34 -26.38 -10.86
CA LEU A 6 -41.08 -26.47 -11.63
C LEU A 6 -40.45 -25.10 -11.89
N LEU A 7 -41.27 -24.06 -12.10
CA LEU A 7 -40.80 -22.68 -12.28
C LEU A 7 -40.22 -22.08 -10.99
N LEU A 8 -40.77 -22.44 -9.82
CA LEU A 8 -40.27 -22.00 -8.51
C LEU A 8 -38.95 -22.68 -8.13
N GLN A 9 -38.76 -23.96 -8.47
CA GLN A 9 -37.48 -24.65 -8.25
C GLN A 9 -36.37 -24.16 -9.17
N ALA A 10 -36.69 -23.80 -10.42
CA ALA A 10 -35.73 -23.21 -11.36
C ALA A 10 -35.26 -21.81 -10.90
N LEU A 11 -36.16 -20.97 -10.37
CA LEU A 11 -35.78 -19.65 -9.82
C LEU A 11 -34.94 -19.76 -8.54
N ALA A 12 -35.21 -20.75 -7.68
CA ALA A 12 -34.43 -20.97 -6.46
C ALA A 12 -33.00 -21.46 -6.74
N CYS A 13 -32.77 -22.23 -7.81
CA CYS A 13 -31.43 -22.65 -8.23
C CYS A 13 -30.63 -21.51 -8.89
N LEU A 14 -31.29 -20.56 -9.56
CA LEU A 14 -30.64 -19.39 -10.15
C LEU A 14 -30.19 -18.36 -9.11
N LEU A 15 -30.81 -18.33 -7.92
CA LEU A 15 -30.39 -17.48 -6.80
C LEU A 15 -29.26 -18.08 -5.95
N LEU A 16 -28.96 -19.38 -6.10
CA LEU A 16 -27.85 -20.05 -5.40
C LEU A 16 -26.54 -20.08 -6.21
N ALA A 17 -26.57 -19.58 -7.45
CA ALA A 17 -25.39 -19.48 -8.32
C ALA A 17 -24.68 -18.12 -8.25
N ALA A 18 -24.97 -17.29 -7.23
CA ALA A 18 -24.05 -16.24 -6.80
C ALA A 18 -22.87 -16.88 -6.04
N GLY A 19 -22.15 -17.77 -6.74
CA GLY A 19 -20.88 -18.28 -6.27
C GLY A 19 -19.96 -17.09 -6.10
N VAL A 20 -19.56 -16.84 -4.86
CA VAL A 20 -18.40 -16.00 -4.54
C VAL A 20 -17.27 -16.58 -5.37
N ARG A 21 -16.90 -15.90 -6.46
CA ARG A 21 -15.70 -16.23 -7.21
C ARG A 21 -14.55 -15.91 -6.25
N ALA A 22 -14.01 -16.96 -5.64
CA ALA A 22 -12.68 -16.93 -5.08
C ALA A 22 -11.73 -16.77 -6.28
N GLU A 23 -11.55 -15.53 -6.71
CA GLU A 23 -10.53 -15.19 -7.67
C GLU A 23 -9.25 -15.07 -6.85
N VAL A 24 -8.38 -16.08 -6.94
CA VAL A 24 -6.96 -15.86 -6.67
C VAL A 24 -6.56 -14.75 -7.64
N GLN A 25 -6.51 -13.50 -7.20
CA GLN A 25 -6.35 -12.34 -8.07
C GLN A 25 -5.04 -12.48 -8.85
N ALA A 26 -5.11 -12.96 -10.09
CA ALA A 26 -4.00 -12.86 -11.04
C ALA A 26 -3.65 -11.37 -11.26
N ASP A 27 -4.64 -10.49 -11.09
CA ASP A 27 -4.47 -9.05 -11.16
C ASP A 27 -5.45 -8.27 -10.29
N PHE A 28 -5.15 -6.99 -10.02
CA PHE A 28 -6.04 -6.12 -9.25
C PHE A 28 -7.39 -5.94 -9.96
N SER A 29 -8.49 -6.06 -9.20
CA SER A 29 -9.84 -5.85 -9.72
C SER A 29 -10.03 -4.41 -10.21
N PRO A 30 -11.01 -4.17 -11.11
CA PRO A 30 -11.27 -2.83 -11.65
C PRO A 30 -11.46 -1.75 -10.58
N GLU A 31 -12.12 -2.08 -9.47
CA GLU A 31 -12.36 -1.14 -8.36
C GLU A 31 -11.05 -0.72 -7.67
N CYS A 32 -10.09 -1.63 -7.56
CA CYS A 32 -8.84 -1.42 -6.85
C CYS A 32 -7.79 -0.72 -7.73
N ARG A 33 -7.91 -0.87 -9.05
CA ARG A 33 -7.12 -0.09 -10.02
C ARG A 33 -7.40 1.41 -9.92
N LEU A 34 -8.51 1.84 -9.33
CA LEU A 34 -8.79 3.27 -9.08
C LEU A 34 -7.76 3.96 -8.19
N PHE A 35 -6.95 3.20 -7.44
CA PHE A 35 -5.88 3.73 -6.59
C PHE A 35 -4.54 3.89 -7.32
N MET A 36 -4.50 3.57 -8.62
CA MET A 36 -3.31 3.61 -9.45
C MET A 36 -3.50 4.57 -10.62
N TYR A 37 -2.45 5.31 -10.98
CA TYR A 37 -2.50 6.21 -12.12
C TYR A 37 -2.80 5.42 -13.40
N MET A 38 -3.81 5.86 -14.16
CA MET A 38 -4.34 5.16 -15.35
C MET A 38 -4.71 3.68 -15.10
N GLY A 39 -5.04 3.32 -13.85
CA GLY A 39 -5.38 1.95 -13.49
C GLY A 39 -4.25 0.93 -13.67
N THR A 40 -3.00 1.38 -13.74
CA THR A 40 -1.85 0.54 -14.05
C THR A 40 -0.98 0.33 -12.80
N PRO A 41 -0.72 -0.92 -12.38
CA PRO A 41 0.18 -1.20 -11.26
C PRO A 41 1.65 -0.90 -11.62
N PRO A 42 2.52 -0.66 -10.62
CA PRO A 42 3.97 -0.71 -10.82
C PRO A 42 4.37 -1.99 -11.56
N ARG A 43 5.16 -1.83 -12.63
CA ARG A 43 5.58 -2.93 -13.50
C ARG A 43 6.93 -3.49 -13.05
N GLY A 44 7.25 -4.71 -13.46
CA GLY A 44 8.58 -5.29 -13.20
C GLY A 44 8.75 -5.94 -11.83
N LEU A 45 7.64 -6.25 -11.16
CA LEU A 45 7.55 -6.94 -9.89
C LEU A 45 6.76 -8.23 -10.09
N GLU A 46 7.42 -9.24 -10.63
CA GLU A 46 6.84 -10.56 -10.88
C GLU A 46 7.64 -11.60 -10.07
N ASP A 47 7.09 -12.05 -8.96
CA ASP A 47 7.65 -13.14 -8.16
C ASP A 47 6.53 -13.97 -7.51
N HIS A 48 6.79 -15.27 -7.32
CA HIS A 48 5.86 -16.26 -6.79
C HIS A 48 5.42 -16.02 -5.33
N GLY A 49 6.25 -15.35 -4.52
CA GLY A 49 5.94 -14.95 -3.15
C GLY A 49 5.10 -13.67 -3.04
N LEU A 50 4.89 -12.96 -4.14
CA LEU A 50 4.17 -11.69 -4.12
C LEU A 50 2.66 -11.89 -4.28
N LYS A 51 1.91 -11.28 -3.36
CA LYS A 51 0.44 -11.27 -3.35
C LYS A 51 -0.07 -9.86 -3.58
N LYS A 52 -0.92 -9.73 -4.60
CA LYS A 52 -1.69 -8.51 -4.87
C LYS A 52 -2.89 -8.48 -3.93
N ILE A 53 -2.94 -7.49 -3.05
CA ILE A 53 -4.02 -7.32 -2.07
C ILE A 53 -4.79 -6.06 -2.43
N CYS A 54 -6.08 -6.22 -2.73
CA CYS A 54 -6.99 -5.10 -2.66
C CYS A 54 -7.47 -4.92 -1.22
N GLN A 55 -7.04 -3.83 -0.60
CA GLN A 55 -7.29 -3.57 0.82
C GLN A 55 -8.73 -3.08 0.97
N ARG A 56 -9.62 -3.91 1.51
CA ARG A 56 -11.03 -3.57 1.70
C ARG A 56 -11.37 -3.41 3.18
N TYR A 57 -12.12 -2.37 3.49
CA TYR A 57 -12.59 -2.08 4.84
C TYR A 57 -14.00 -1.50 4.79
N ASN A 58 -14.91 -2.05 5.61
CA ASN A 58 -16.34 -1.75 5.60
C ASN A 58 -16.98 -1.92 4.20
N GLY A 59 -16.65 -3.01 3.52
CA GLY A 59 -17.23 -3.40 2.22
C GLY A 59 -16.69 -2.63 1.02
N LYS A 60 -15.76 -1.69 1.24
CA LYS A 60 -15.23 -0.79 0.21
C LYS A 60 -13.73 -0.97 0.04
N PRO A 61 -13.22 -0.96 -1.20
CA PRO A 61 -11.79 -0.92 -1.44
C PRO A 61 -11.24 0.46 -1.02
N ARG A 62 -10.04 0.47 -0.44
CA ARG A 62 -9.44 1.67 0.18
C ARG A 62 -8.08 2.03 -0.42
N TYR A 63 -7.28 1.03 -0.73
CA TYR A 63 -5.99 1.13 -1.40
C TYR A 63 -5.55 -0.26 -1.86
N VAL A 64 -4.34 -0.37 -2.41
CA VAL A 64 -3.77 -1.65 -2.83
C VAL A 64 -2.38 -1.83 -2.26
N THR A 65 -2.03 -3.07 -2.01
CA THR A 65 -0.72 -3.48 -1.50
C THR A 65 -0.19 -4.61 -2.38
N LEU A 66 1.10 -4.56 -2.70
CA LEU A 66 1.84 -5.74 -3.12
C LEU A 66 2.61 -6.26 -1.91
N TYR A 67 2.27 -7.46 -1.46
CA TYR A 67 2.76 -8.04 -0.22
C TYR A 67 3.64 -9.24 -0.48
N ASP A 68 4.76 -9.33 0.23
CA ASP A 68 5.65 -10.49 0.17
C ASP A 68 5.32 -11.44 1.32
N VAL A 69 4.85 -12.66 1.00
CA VAL A 69 4.51 -13.66 2.03
C VAL A 69 5.73 -14.39 2.57
N VAL A 70 6.91 -14.24 1.97
CA VAL A 70 8.17 -14.81 2.45
C VAL A 70 8.81 -13.85 3.45
N ASP A 71 8.90 -12.57 3.06
CA ASP A 71 9.48 -11.52 3.90
C ASP A 71 8.48 -10.96 4.94
N HIS A 72 7.20 -11.34 4.81
CA HIS A 72 6.05 -10.89 5.60
C HIS A 72 5.89 -9.36 5.70
N ILE A 73 6.26 -8.63 4.66
CA ILE A 73 6.12 -7.18 4.59
C ILE A 73 5.54 -6.74 3.24
N PRO A 74 4.86 -5.57 3.18
CA PRO A 74 4.53 -4.97 1.90
C PRO A 74 5.79 -4.51 1.15
N VAL A 75 5.87 -4.88 -0.13
CA VAL A 75 6.84 -4.34 -1.09
C VAL A 75 6.47 -2.90 -1.42
N TYR A 76 5.18 -2.64 -1.65
CA TYR A 76 4.63 -1.30 -1.76
C TYR A 76 3.15 -1.23 -1.36
N SER A 77 2.71 -0.03 -0.99
CA SER A 77 1.30 0.36 -0.94
C SER A 77 1.04 1.49 -1.93
N ALA A 78 -0.02 1.36 -2.75
CA ALA A 78 -0.46 2.39 -3.69
C ALA A 78 -1.86 2.90 -3.34
N TYR A 79 -2.04 4.21 -3.32
CA TYR A 79 -3.26 4.86 -2.83
C TYR A 79 -3.48 6.22 -3.48
N THR A 80 -4.71 6.71 -3.41
CA THR A 80 -5.02 8.10 -3.76
C THR A 80 -4.94 8.97 -2.51
N PHE A 81 -4.24 10.10 -2.57
CA PHE A 81 -4.20 11.09 -1.51
C PHE A 81 -5.54 11.80 -1.34
N LYS A 82 -6.03 11.98 -0.11
CA LYS A 82 -7.42 12.43 0.17
C LYS A 82 -7.58 13.85 0.73
N ARG A 83 -6.66 14.77 0.41
CA ARG A 83 -6.66 16.16 0.94
C ARG A 83 -6.91 16.20 2.46
N SER A 84 -5.91 15.76 3.22
CA SER A 84 -6.05 15.54 4.67
C SER A 84 -5.66 16.77 5.51
N ASP A 85 -6.36 16.97 6.62
CA ASP A 85 -6.02 17.95 7.65
C ASP A 85 -4.75 17.58 8.46
N GLY A 86 -4.28 16.33 8.32
CA GLY A 86 -3.13 15.80 9.06
C GLY A 86 -3.49 15.32 10.47
N SER A 87 -4.77 15.26 10.82
CA SER A 87 -5.21 14.59 12.04
C SER A 87 -4.96 13.09 11.92
N LYS A 88 -4.65 12.44 13.04
CA LYS A 88 -4.62 10.98 13.13
C LYS A 88 -5.89 10.46 13.77
N LYS A 89 -6.31 9.26 13.37
CA LYS A 89 -7.31 8.51 14.09
C LYS A 89 -6.66 7.89 15.33
N VAL A 90 -7.33 8.07 16.47
CA VAL A 90 -6.95 7.41 17.72
C VAL A 90 -7.89 6.20 17.88
N ASP A 91 -7.37 5.10 18.42
CA ASP A 91 -8.12 3.88 18.76
C ASP A 91 -8.66 3.06 17.57
N VAL A 92 -7.77 2.67 16.65
CA VAL A 92 -8.06 1.64 15.63
C VAL A 92 -7.36 0.33 16.03
N PRO A 93 -8.08 -0.80 16.11
CA PRO A 93 -7.43 -2.08 16.35
C PRO A 93 -6.57 -2.45 15.14
N TRP A 94 -5.44 -3.11 15.39
CA TRP A 94 -4.64 -3.66 14.31
C TRP A 94 -5.37 -4.81 13.62
N MET A 95 -5.21 -4.87 12.30
CA MET A 95 -5.92 -5.80 11.43
C MET A 95 -4.97 -6.70 10.64
N TYR A 96 -5.52 -7.82 10.18
CA TYR A 96 -4.89 -8.81 9.31
C TYR A 96 -5.75 -9.03 8.06
N GLU A 97 -5.17 -9.71 7.07
CA GLU A 97 -5.84 -10.06 5.81
C GLU A 97 -6.21 -11.56 5.78
N PRO A 98 -7.48 -11.94 6.03
CA PRO A 98 -7.88 -13.34 6.04
C PRO A 98 -7.59 -14.07 4.71
N GLN A 99 -7.70 -13.34 3.58
CA GLN A 99 -7.44 -13.85 2.24
C GLN A 99 -5.98 -14.29 1.98
N LEU A 100 -5.01 -13.89 2.83
CA LEU A 100 -3.63 -14.38 2.69
C LEU A 100 -3.44 -15.79 3.25
N SER A 101 -4.26 -16.17 4.22
CA SER A 101 -4.02 -17.38 5.02
C SER A 101 -4.91 -18.54 4.64
N THR A 102 -6.06 -18.26 4.03
CA THR A 102 -6.97 -19.29 3.50
C THR A 102 -7.51 -18.85 2.15
N GLU A 103 -7.62 -19.77 1.19
CA GLU A 103 -8.18 -19.47 -0.14
C GLU A 103 -9.64 -19.01 -0.08
N THR A 104 -10.38 -19.45 0.93
CA THR A 104 -11.75 -19.03 1.21
C THR A 104 -11.83 -17.82 2.15
N GLY A 105 -10.69 -17.20 2.45
CA GLY A 105 -10.59 -16.07 3.35
C GLY A 105 -11.34 -14.86 2.81
N SER A 106 -11.95 -14.10 3.72
CA SER A 106 -12.58 -12.82 3.38
C SER A 106 -11.54 -11.85 2.79
N GLY A 107 -11.91 -11.13 1.73
CA GLY A 107 -11.12 -10.02 1.19
C GLY A 107 -11.32 -8.70 1.94
N GLU A 108 -12.08 -8.72 3.02
CA GLU A 108 -12.18 -7.61 3.99
C GLU A 108 -11.19 -7.83 5.12
N MET A 109 -10.38 -6.81 5.42
CA MET A 109 -9.46 -6.81 6.55
C MET A 109 -10.23 -6.91 7.88
N GLN A 110 -9.67 -7.62 8.86
CA GLN A 110 -10.33 -7.90 10.12
C GLN A 110 -9.42 -7.60 11.31
N PRO A 111 -9.96 -7.12 12.45
CA PRO A 111 -9.19 -7.02 13.68
C PRO A 111 -8.57 -8.38 14.05
N PHE A 112 -7.35 -8.35 14.58
CA PHE A 112 -6.74 -9.55 15.11
C PHE A 112 -7.64 -10.19 16.20
N PRO A 113 -7.89 -11.50 16.12
CA PRO A 113 -8.63 -12.20 17.17
C PRO A 113 -7.83 -12.18 18.48
N PRO A 114 -8.48 -12.21 19.65
CA PRO A 114 -7.80 -12.41 20.93
C PRO A 114 -7.06 -13.76 20.96
N ASP A 115 -5.86 -13.77 21.57
CA ASP A 115 -4.93 -14.88 21.86
C ASP A 115 -5.20 -16.28 21.28
N SER A 116 -4.15 -16.85 20.66
CA SER A 116 -3.94 -18.25 20.21
C SER A 116 -4.39 -18.67 18.79
N LEU A 117 -5.18 -17.86 18.08
CA LEU A 117 -5.57 -18.14 16.69
C LEU A 117 -4.54 -17.69 15.63
N HIS A 118 -3.54 -16.90 16.04
CA HIS A 118 -2.48 -16.39 15.15
C HIS A 118 -1.69 -17.48 14.42
N LYS A 119 -1.52 -18.64 15.06
CA LYS A 119 -0.82 -19.79 14.45
C LYS A 119 -1.41 -20.25 13.12
N SER A 120 -2.71 -20.02 12.90
CA SER A 120 -3.37 -20.44 11.66
C SER A 120 -3.02 -19.57 10.45
N PHE A 121 -2.42 -18.40 10.67
CA PHE A 121 -2.11 -17.44 9.61
C PHE A 121 -0.70 -16.86 9.64
N GLU A 122 0.09 -17.17 10.67
CA GLU A 122 1.45 -16.63 10.82
C GLU A 122 2.42 -17.07 9.70
N ASP A 123 2.13 -18.17 9.01
CA ASP A 123 2.94 -18.64 7.87
C ASP A 123 2.79 -17.79 6.60
N ALA A 124 1.72 -16.99 6.51
CA ALA A 124 1.39 -16.23 5.31
C ALA A 124 1.50 -14.71 5.49
N GLN A 125 1.51 -14.23 6.75
CA GLN A 125 1.57 -12.81 7.05
C GLN A 125 2.16 -12.55 8.44
N ALA A 126 2.57 -11.30 8.64
CA ALA A 126 3.00 -10.79 9.93
C ALA A 126 1.87 -10.89 10.99
N VAL A 127 2.27 -11.13 12.23
CA VAL A 127 1.36 -11.07 13.39
C VAL A 127 1.88 -10.08 14.44
N LEU A 128 1.04 -9.71 15.41
CA LEU A 128 1.37 -8.69 16.40
C LEU A 128 2.62 -9.05 17.22
N GLU A 129 2.82 -10.33 17.50
CA GLU A 129 3.96 -10.84 18.24
C GLU A 129 5.29 -10.68 17.49
N ASP A 130 5.26 -10.53 16.16
CA ASP A 130 6.48 -10.28 15.38
C ASP A 130 7.03 -8.86 15.64
N TYR A 131 6.20 -7.94 16.16
CA TYR A 131 6.56 -6.57 16.53
C TYR A 131 6.66 -6.33 18.05
N SER A 132 6.42 -7.35 18.89
CA SER A 132 6.30 -7.15 20.35
C SER A 132 7.63 -7.03 21.09
N ASN A 133 8.71 -7.59 20.53
CA ASN A 133 10.03 -7.67 21.18
C ASN A 133 11.08 -6.74 20.55
N THR A 134 10.64 -5.70 19.83
CA THR A 134 11.52 -4.83 19.05
C THR A 134 11.51 -3.40 19.61
N VAL A 135 12.32 -3.13 20.63
CA VAL A 135 12.42 -1.79 21.24
C VAL A 135 12.87 -0.73 20.22
N ASP A 136 13.63 -1.14 19.20
CA ASP A 136 14.20 -0.26 18.18
C ASP A 136 13.25 0.03 17.00
N PHE A 137 12.16 -0.74 16.84
CA PHE A 137 11.31 -0.67 15.66
C PHE A 137 9.88 -0.22 16.00
N GLU A 138 9.36 0.64 15.14
CA GLU A 138 7.96 1.03 15.09
C GLU A 138 7.27 0.35 13.90
N ARG A 139 5.94 0.21 13.98
CA ARG A 139 5.09 -0.20 12.85
C ARG A 139 4.90 1.00 11.92
N GLY A 140 5.83 1.16 10.98
CA GLY A 140 5.85 2.28 10.06
C GLY A 140 4.94 2.03 8.86
N HIS A 141 3.98 2.92 8.63
CA HIS A 141 2.98 2.76 7.56
C HIS A 141 3.58 3.10 6.18
N LEU A 142 3.18 2.38 5.13
CA LEU A 142 3.46 2.77 3.75
C LEU A 142 2.35 3.66 3.17
N ASN A 143 1.09 3.38 3.49
CA ASN A 143 -0.03 4.31 3.33
C ASN A 143 -0.30 5.00 4.69
N PRO A 144 0.12 6.27 4.90
CA PRO A 144 -0.04 6.93 6.18
C PRO A 144 -1.49 7.39 6.44
N ASP A 145 -1.95 7.25 7.68
CA ASP A 145 -3.24 7.81 8.15
C ASP A 145 -3.36 9.33 7.82
N GLU A 146 -2.27 10.08 7.98
CA GLU A 146 -2.22 11.52 7.73
C GLU A 146 -2.39 11.90 6.24
N HIS A 147 -2.37 10.93 5.32
CA HIS A 147 -2.69 11.16 3.89
C HIS A 147 -4.17 10.89 3.58
N GLN A 148 -4.89 10.27 4.51
CA GLN A 148 -6.31 9.95 4.41
C GLN A 148 -7.17 10.99 5.15
N SER A 149 -8.42 11.17 4.73
CA SER A 149 -9.33 12.16 5.33
C SER A 149 -10.60 11.54 5.94
N HIS A 150 -11.21 10.54 5.29
CA HIS A 150 -12.40 9.88 5.83
C HIS A 150 -12.02 8.92 6.98
N PRO A 151 -12.79 8.86 8.10
CA PRO A 151 -12.47 8.01 9.25
C PRO A 151 -12.26 6.52 8.94
N ASP A 152 -12.95 6.00 7.93
CA ASP A 152 -12.76 4.62 7.47
C ASP A 152 -11.49 4.44 6.61
N ASP A 153 -11.14 5.43 5.78
CA ASP A 153 -9.91 5.40 4.99
C ASP A 153 -8.71 5.43 5.94
N LYS A 154 -8.80 6.28 6.97
CA LYS A 154 -7.84 6.33 8.08
C LYS A 154 -7.75 5.01 8.84
N ALA A 155 -8.88 4.39 9.19
CA ALA A 155 -8.87 3.10 9.90
C ALA A 155 -8.24 1.99 9.06
N SER A 156 -8.48 1.97 7.75
CA SER A 156 -7.98 0.93 6.86
C SER A 156 -6.45 0.89 6.74
N THR A 157 -5.73 1.93 7.17
CA THR A 157 -4.27 1.93 7.15
C THR A 157 -3.65 1.07 8.26
N TYR A 158 -4.42 0.71 9.30
CA TYR A 158 -3.98 -0.04 10.48
C TYR A 158 -4.06 -1.57 10.28
N THR A 159 -3.56 -2.06 9.14
CA THR A 159 -3.37 -3.49 8.86
C THR A 159 -1.88 -3.80 8.79
N LEU A 160 -1.44 -4.98 9.26
CA LEU A 160 -0.01 -5.32 9.22
C LEU A 160 0.52 -5.50 7.78
N THR A 161 -0.36 -5.72 6.81
CA THR A 161 0.01 -5.73 5.40
C THR A 161 0.29 -4.34 4.84
N ASN A 162 0.13 -3.27 5.61
CA ASN A 162 0.49 -1.89 5.22
C ASN A 162 1.65 -1.31 6.04
N VAL A 163 2.29 -2.11 6.90
CA VAL A 163 3.37 -1.63 7.76
C VAL A 163 4.65 -2.43 7.59
N VAL A 164 5.77 -1.76 7.84
CA VAL A 164 7.10 -2.35 7.85
C VAL A 164 7.82 -1.98 9.16
N PRO A 165 8.79 -2.78 9.63
CA PRO A 165 9.65 -2.37 10.73
C PRO A 165 10.47 -1.13 10.37
N GLN A 166 10.13 0.03 10.93
CA GLN A 166 10.92 1.25 10.78
C GLN A 166 11.68 1.55 12.06
N ILE A 167 12.95 1.95 11.96
CA ILE A 167 13.73 2.40 13.11
C ILE A 167 12.98 3.56 13.78
N ARG A 168 12.85 3.52 15.10
CA ARG A 168 12.01 4.46 15.86
C ARG A 168 12.32 5.92 15.55
N GLU A 169 13.59 6.33 15.61
CA GLU A 169 14.01 7.70 15.32
C GLU A 169 13.75 8.13 13.88
N PHE A 170 13.80 7.18 12.94
CA PHE A 170 13.46 7.41 11.54
C PHE A 170 11.95 7.63 11.38
N ASN A 171 11.13 6.73 11.94
CA ASN A 171 9.67 6.76 11.85
C ASN A 171 9.06 8.00 12.50
N ILE A 172 9.43 8.32 13.74
CA ILE A 172 8.84 9.47 14.47
C ILE A 172 9.47 10.81 14.11
N GLY A 173 10.62 10.79 13.45
CA GLY A 173 11.43 11.95 13.09
C GLY A 173 11.38 12.25 11.60
N LEU A 174 12.45 11.85 10.90
CA LEU A 174 12.70 12.25 9.51
C LEU A 174 11.59 11.82 8.55
N TRP A 175 11.13 10.57 8.63
CA TRP A 175 10.11 10.06 7.72
C TRP A 175 8.75 10.72 7.95
N LYS A 176 8.35 10.90 9.20
CA LYS A 176 7.13 11.66 9.55
C LYS A 176 7.16 13.10 9.04
N GLN A 177 8.31 13.78 9.10
CA GLN A 177 8.46 15.13 8.54
C GLN A 177 8.34 15.13 7.01
N HIS A 178 8.87 14.09 6.37
CA HIS A 178 8.71 13.88 4.93
C HIS A 178 7.25 13.66 4.54
N GLU A 179 6.53 12.74 5.19
CA GLU A 179 5.10 12.50 4.99
C GLU A 179 4.29 13.81 5.13
N HIS A 180 4.58 14.60 6.16
CA HIS A 180 3.95 15.90 6.34
C HIS A 180 4.26 16.90 5.21
N THR A 181 5.47 16.89 4.69
CA THR A 181 5.88 17.73 3.54
C THR A 181 5.09 17.35 2.29
N ILE A 182 5.00 16.06 1.97
CA ILE A 182 4.21 15.55 0.84
C ILE A 182 2.73 15.92 1.00
N ARG A 183 2.16 15.72 2.20
CA ARG A 183 0.78 16.11 2.49
C ARG A 183 0.52 17.59 2.23
N ARG A 184 1.40 18.48 2.70
CA ARG A 184 1.27 19.94 2.47
C ARG A 184 1.39 20.28 0.99
N ARG A 185 2.37 19.72 0.28
CA ARG A 185 2.57 19.94 -1.15
C ARG A 185 1.33 19.54 -1.96
N LEU A 186 0.84 18.32 -1.75
CA LEU A 186 -0.32 17.80 -2.47
C LEU A 186 -1.61 18.53 -2.09
N ASN A 187 -1.80 18.92 -0.82
CA ASN A 187 -2.94 19.75 -0.41
C ASN A 187 -2.97 21.10 -1.14
N ASN A 188 -1.82 21.77 -1.22
CA ASN A 188 -1.75 23.14 -1.68
C ASN A 188 -1.71 23.26 -3.20
N TYR A 189 -1.07 22.30 -3.88
CA TYR A 189 -0.71 22.46 -5.29
C TYR A 189 -1.28 21.38 -6.21
N CYS A 190 -1.73 20.22 -5.71
CA CYS A 190 -2.43 19.25 -6.55
C CYS A 190 -3.93 19.61 -6.66
N ARG A 191 -4.41 19.86 -7.87
CA ARG A 191 -5.80 20.24 -8.17
C ARG A 191 -6.67 19.02 -8.47
N GLY A 192 -6.10 18.02 -9.14
CA GLY A 192 -6.74 16.75 -9.46
C GLY A 192 -6.55 15.67 -8.40
N THR A 193 -6.52 14.42 -8.88
CA THR A 193 -6.23 13.24 -8.03
C THR A 193 -4.72 13.02 -7.98
N ALA A 194 -4.16 12.99 -6.77
CA ALA A 194 -2.79 12.54 -6.56
C ALA A 194 -2.76 11.05 -6.24
N TYR A 195 -2.00 10.31 -7.04
CA TYR A 195 -1.67 8.90 -6.82
C TYR A 195 -0.32 8.81 -6.14
N VAL A 196 -0.22 8.00 -5.09
CA VAL A 196 1.00 7.84 -4.30
C VAL A 196 1.35 6.36 -4.24
N VAL A 197 2.62 6.04 -4.43
CA VAL A 197 3.18 4.69 -4.24
C VAL A 197 4.33 4.83 -3.26
N THR A 198 4.23 4.15 -2.12
CA THR A 198 5.28 4.09 -1.11
C THR A 198 5.71 2.65 -0.97
N GLY A 199 7.01 2.41 -0.99
CA GLY A 199 7.57 1.07 -0.93
C GLY A 199 8.91 1.02 -0.23
N VAL A 200 9.48 -0.18 -0.23
CA VAL A 200 10.71 -0.49 0.51
C VAL A 200 11.71 -1.26 -0.33
N THR A 201 12.95 -1.29 0.14
CA THR A 201 13.97 -2.25 -0.31
C THR A 201 14.49 -3.01 0.90
N THR A 202 14.87 -4.26 0.72
CA THR A 202 15.45 -5.11 1.78
C THR A 202 16.88 -5.52 1.41
N SER A 203 17.69 -5.86 2.42
CA SER A 203 19.04 -6.40 2.25
C SER A 203 19.22 -7.76 2.94
N GLY A 204 18.10 -8.44 3.22
CA GLY A 204 18.07 -9.76 3.88
C GLY A 204 18.17 -9.72 5.41
N HIS A 205 18.11 -8.55 6.05
CA HIS A 205 18.01 -8.47 7.50
C HIS A 205 16.61 -8.85 7.96
N MET A 206 16.52 -9.81 8.89
CA MET A 206 15.26 -10.36 9.39
C MET A 206 15.15 -10.18 10.91
N ILE A 207 13.96 -9.82 11.38
CA ILE A 207 13.56 -9.93 12.79
C ILE A 207 13.24 -11.40 13.05
N ARG A 208 13.84 -11.95 14.11
CA ARG A 208 13.66 -13.34 14.51
C ARG A 208 12.73 -13.47 15.71
N ARG A 209 11.79 -14.41 15.62
CA ARG A 209 10.95 -14.83 16.75
C ARG A 209 11.18 -16.32 16.98
N TYR A 210 11.55 -16.69 18.21
CA TYR A 210 11.93 -18.08 18.55
C TYR A 210 12.99 -18.67 17.60
N ASN A 211 13.95 -17.83 17.18
CA ASN A 211 15.03 -18.17 16.25
C ASN A 211 14.58 -18.55 14.82
N ILE A 212 13.35 -18.15 14.44
CA ILE A 212 12.81 -18.27 13.08
C ILE A 212 12.76 -16.86 12.48
N ASP A 213 13.19 -16.71 11.24
CA ASP A 213 13.06 -15.45 10.49
C ASP A 213 11.58 -15.16 10.24
N ARG A 214 11.13 -13.98 10.67
CA ARG A 214 9.71 -13.60 10.63
C ARG A 214 9.44 -12.38 9.78
N LEU A 215 10.15 -11.27 10.00
CA LEU A 215 9.89 -10.03 9.28
C LEU A 215 11.16 -9.47 8.68
N ALA A 216 11.12 -9.16 7.39
CA ALA A 216 12.22 -8.42 6.79
C ALA A 216 12.25 -6.97 7.32
N VAL A 217 13.46 -6.48 7.55
CA VAL A 217 13.72 -5.10 7.93
C VAL A 217 14.13 -4.33 6.66
N PRO A 218 13.36 -3.31 6.24
CA PRO A 218 13.74 -2.45 5.15
C PRO A 218 15.09 -1.77 5.36
N THR A 219 15.89 -1.68 4.31
CA THR A 219 17.11 -0.87 4.25
C THR A 219 16.79 0.56 3.82
N VAL A 220 15.90 0.72 2.85
CA VAL A 220 15.48 2.01 2.28
C VAL A 220 13.97 2.06 2.23
N LEU A 221 13.41 3.22 2.59
CA LEU A 221 12.04 3.58 2.26
C LEU A 221 12.04 4.58 1.10
N TRP A 222 11.07 4.43 0.22
CA TRP A 222 10.86 5.34 -0.89
C TRP A 222 9.38 5.66 -1.05
N SER A 223 9.07 6.85 -1.53
CA SER A 223 7.73 7.28 -1.88
C SER A 223 7.78 8.08 -3.17
N ALA A 224 6.79 7.89 -4.03
CA ALA A 224 6.62 8.65 -5.26
C ALA A 224 5.16 9.04 -5.40
N TYR A 225 4.90 10.21 -5.97
CA TYR A 225 3.55 10.67 -6.26
C TYR A 225 3.42 11.14 -7.71
N CYS A 226 2.18 11.13 -8.19
CA CYS A 226 1.76 11.55 -9.52
C CYS A 226 0.47 12.37 -9.39
N CYS A 227 0.52 13.63 -9.84
CA CYS A 227 -0.62 14.54 -9.94
C CYS A 227 -0.49 15.38 -11.21
N VAL A 228 -1.23 15.00 -12.26
CA VAL A 228 -1.16 15.63 -13.59
C VAL A 228 -1.89 16.97 -13.69
N ASP A 229 -2.87 17.21 -12.81
CA ASP A 229 -3.60 18.47 -12.71
C ASP A 229 -3.17 19.21 -11.44
N TYR A 230 -2.34 20.24 -11.60
CA TYR A 230 -1.70 20.95 -10.50
C TYR A 230 -1.63 22.46 -10.75
N ASP A 231 -1.26 23.22 -9.72
CA ASP A 231 -1.17 24.67 -9.80
C ASP A 231 0.09 25.12 -10.54
N HIS A 232 -0.06 25.56 -11.79
CA HIS A 232 1.04 26.11 -12.58
C HIS A 232 1.58 27.48 -12.09
N ASN A 233 0.88 28.13 -11.16
CA ASN A 233 1.30 29.36 -10.48
C ASN A 233 2.00 29.09 -9.14
N ALA A 234 2.18 27.82 -8.75
CA ALA A 234 2.95 27.47 -7.55
C ALA A 234 4.38 28.04 -7.60
N PRO A 235 4.99 28.34 -6.44
CA PRO A 235 6.40 28.72 -6.37
C PRO A 235 7.28 27.71 -7.12
N PHE A 236 8.34 28.19 -7.78
CA PHE A 236 9.16 27.35 -8.66
C PHE A 236 9.67 26.07 -7.97
N GLU A 237 10.08 26.16 -6.71
CA GLU A 237 10.58 25.03 -5.91
C GLU A 237 9.54 23.92 -5.68
N GLU A 238 8.25 24.26 -5.68
CA GLU A 238 7.16 23.28 -5.58
C GLU A 238 6.72 22.84 -6.98
N ARG A 239 6.61 23.79 -7.91
CA ARG A 239 6.18 23.54 -9.29
C ARG A 239 7.11 22.60 -10.04
N SER A 240 8.42 22.66 -9.79
CA SER A 240 9.41 21.76 -10.40
C SER A 240 9.27 20.30 -9.96
N LYS A 241 8.49 20.04 -8.91
CA LYS A 241 8.20 18.71 -8.36
C LYS A 241 6.83 18.17 -8.80
N PHE A 242 6.23 18.77 -9.83
CA PHE A 242 5.01 18.29 -10.48
C PHE A 242 5.28 18.08 -11.98
N PRO A 243 4.57 17.14 -12.64
CA PRO A 243 3.43 16.36 -12.13
C PRO A 243 3.82 15.19 -11.23
N ALA A 244 5.08 14.75 -11.24
CA ALA A 244 5.53 13.63 -10.43
C ALA A 244 6.90 13.87 -9.81
N PHE A 245 7.09 13.35 -8.60
CA PHE A 245 8.36 13.40 -7.90
C PHE A 245 8.46 12.24 -6.92
N ALA A 246 9.68 11.98 -6.47
CA ALA A 246 9.99 10.88 -5.58
C ALA A 246 10.88 11.32 -4.43
N SER A 247 10.95 10.46 -3.42
CA SER A 247 11.85 10.63 -2.29
C SER A 247 12.29 9.28 -1.77
N ARG A 248 13.49 9.21 -1.21
CA ARG A 248 14.00 8.01 -0.54
C ARG A 248 14.85 8.36 0.67
N ALA A 249 14.88 7.46 1.64
CA ALA A 249 15.69 7.61 2.83
C ALA A 249 16.11 6.25 3.41
N LEU A 250 17.26 6.21 4.08
CA LEU A 250 17.75 5.01 4.75
C LEU A 250 16.96 4.76 6.04
N ASN A 251 16.54 3.53 6.27
CA ASN A 251 15.89 3.12 7.52
C ASN A 251 16.93 2.96 8.64
N ALA A 252 17.48 4.08 9.13
CA ALA A 252 18.64 4.08 10.01
C ALA A 252 18.49 5.09 11.16
N LYS A 253 19.08 4.74 12.31
CA LYS A 253 19.08 5.58 13.52
C LYS A 253 19.92 6.85 13.37
N LYS A 254 21.01 6.78 12.60
CA LYS A 254 21.93 7.89 12.33
C LYS A 254 22.31 7.93 10.86
N GLY A 255 22.60 9.12 10.34
CA GLY A 255 23.01 9.29 8.94
C GLY A 255 21.89 9.07 7.92
N SER A 256 20.64 8.95 8.37
CA SER A 256 19.48 8.99 7.47
C SER A 256 19.23 10.43 7.03
N GLU A 257 18.95 10.60 5.75
CA GLU A 257 18.54 11.84 5.11
C GLU A 257 17.47 11.51 4.06
N VAL A 258 16.53 12.44 3.85
CA VAL A 258 15.51 12.31 2.83
C VAL A 258 16.02 12.97 1.56
N TYR A 259 16.27 12.17 0.53
CA TYR A 259 16.65 12.64 -0.78
C TYR A 259 15.40 12.75 -1.64
N GLU A 260 14.98 13.98 -1.97
CA GLU A 260 13.97 14.20 -3.00
C GLU A 260 14.61 14.16 -4.39
N ILE A 261 14.03 13.37 -5.30
CA ILE A 261 14.59 13.04 -6.62
C ILE A 261 13.46 12.90 -7.64
N SER A 262 13.81 12.88 -8.93
CA SER A 262 12.84 12.52 -9.97
C SER A 262 12.38 11.07 -9.85
N VAL A 263 11.20 10.76 -10.40
CA VAL A 263 10.70 9.37 -10.44
C VAL A 263 11.66 8.47 -11.22
N GLN A 264 12.22 8.95 -12.33
CA GLN A 264 13.18 8.20 -13.13
C GLN A 264 14.47 7.89 -12.35
N GLU A 265 14.99 8.84 -11.56
CA GLU A 265 16.14 8.59 -10.70
C GLU A 265 15.83 7.53 -9.63
N LEU A 266 14.63 7.57 -9.03
CA LEU A 266 14.20 6.53 -8.10
C LEU A 266 14.11 5.16 -8.78
N GLU A 267 13.49 5.08 -9.96
CA GLU A 267 13.40 3.83 -10.72
C GLU A 267 14.76 3.27 -11.10
N ASN A 268 15.70 4.12 -11.52
CA ASN A 268 17.07 3.72 -11.81
C ASN A 268 17.78 3.19 -10.56
N PHE A 269 17.58 3.86 -9.42
CA PHE A 269 18.09 3.38 -8.13
C PHE A 269 17.52 1.99 -7.80
N LEU A 270 16.20 1.79 -7.93
CA LEU A 270 15.55 0.51 -7.63
C LEU A 270 16.05 -0.61 -8.55
N LYS A 271 16.12 -0.37 -9.87
CA LYS A 271 16.67 -1.32 -10.87
C LYS A 271 18.10 -1.78 -10.57
N GLN A 272 18.89 -0.96 -9.87
CA GLN A 272 20.28 -1.27 -9.54
C GLN A 272 20.44 -1.95 -8.17
N ASN A 273 19.48 -1.78 -7.27
CA ASN A 273 19.63 -2.12 -5.85
C ASN A 273 18.59 -3.11 -5.32
N THR A 274 17.62 -3.55 -6.15
CA THR A 274 16.57 -4.50 -5.76
C THR A 274 16.34 -5.57 -6.82
N PHE A 275 15.40 -6.47 -6.55
CA PHE A 275 15.02 -7.58 -7.44
C PHE A 275 14.10 -7.16 -8.61
N VAL A 276 13.79 -5.87 -8.75
CA VAL A 276 12.90 -5.39 -9.81
C VAL A 276 13.52 -5.62 -11.19
N ASP A 277 12.67 -5.86 -12.19
CA ASP A 277 13.14 -6.07 -13.56
C ASP A 277 13.66 -4.76 -14.22
N LYS A 278 14.33 -4.90 -15.37
CA LYS A 278 14.83 -3.75 -16.14
C LYS A 278 13.72 -2.83 -16.68
N LYS A 279 12.49 -3.33 -16.76
CA LYS A 279 11.30 -2.60 -17.23
C LYS A 279 10.54 -1.95 -16.07
N PHE A 280 11.10 -1.97 -14.85
CA PHE A 280 10.45 -1.43 -13.67
C PHE A 280 10.03 0.01 -13.89
N GLN A 281 8.76 0.29 -13.59
CA GLN A 281 8.17 1.60 -13.72
C GLN A 281 7.11 1.77 -12.65
N ILE A 282 7.13 2.88 -11.93
CA ILE A 282 6.21 3.14 -10.81
C ILE A 282 4.85 3.60 -11.33
N PHE A 283 4.84 4.54 -12.28
CA PHE A 283 3.63 5.11 -12.86
C PHE A 283 3.56 4.84 -14.36
N TYR A 284 2.35 4.58 -14.88
CA TYR A 284 2.13 4.50 -16.32
C TYR A 284 2.72 5.71 -17.04
N GLU A 285 3.58 5.46 -18.03
CA GLU A 285 4.25 6.51 -18.83
C GLU A 285 4.91 7.61 -17.96
N ASP A 286 5.50 7.23 -16.82
CA ASP A 286 6.18 8.13 -15.88
C ASP A 286 5.31 9.30 -15.37
N CYS A 287 3.98 9.14 -15.37
CA CYS A 287 3.04 10.23 -15.05
C CYS A 287 3.17 11.45 -15.98
N VAL A 288 3.62 11.25 -17.23
CA VAL A 288 3.64 12.31 -18.23
C VAL A 288 2.21 12.55 -18.72
N PRO A 289 1.68 13.79 -18.66
CA PRO A 289 0.35 14.09 -19.18
C PRO A 289 0.29 13.80 -20.69
N ASN A 290 -0.64 12.97 -21.11
CA ASN A 290 -0.93 12.83 -22.54
C ASN A 290 -1.55 14.12 -23.06
N ASN A 291 -0.87 14.80 -23.99
CA ASN A 291 -1.30 16.07 -24.60
C ASN A 291 -2.72 16.01 -25.24
N ALA A 292 -3.28 14.81 -25.43
CA ALA A 292 -4.64 14.59 -25.94
C ALA A 292 -5.75 14.75 -24.88
N ILE A 293 -5.42 14.83 -23.59
CA ILE A 293 -6.40 14.86 -22.47
C ILE A 293 -6.46 16.25 -21.81
N MET A 294 -5.57 17.18 -22.19
CA MET A 294 -5.54 18.57 -21.68
C MET A 294 -6.29 19.56 -22.58
N THR A 295 -7.40 19.14 -23.20
CA THR A 295 -8.35 20.09 -23.80
C THR A 295 -9.44 20.43 -22.79
N PRO A 296 -9.68 21.72 -22.52
CA PRO A 296 -10.68 22.19 -21.55
C PRO A 296 -12.12 21.85 -21.95
#